data_AF-F7DR32-F1
#
_entry.id   AF-F7DR32-F1
#
_cell.length_a   1.000
_cell.length_b   1.000
_cell.length_c   1.000
_cell.angle_alpha   90.00
_cell.angle_beta   90.00
_cell.angle_gamma   90.00
#
_symmetry.space_group_name_H-M   'P 1'
#
loop_
_entity.id
_entity.type
_entity.pdbx_description
1 polymer ?
#
loop_
_entity_poly.entity_id
_entity_poly.type
_entity_poly.pdbx_seq_one_letter_code
_entity_poly.pdbx_strand_id
1 'polypeptide(L)'
;MAAGRLFLSRLRAPFSSMAQSLLEGVPFSRGLHAGRGPRRLSIEGNIAVGKSTFVKLLAKTYPEWHVATEPVATWQDIQAAGTQKACTAQSLGNLLDMMYREPARWSYTFQTFSFLSRLKVQLEPFPEKLLQARKPVQIFERSVYSDRYIFAKNLFENGSLSDIEWHIYQDWHSFLLWEFASRLTLHGFIYLQASPQVCLKRLFRRAREEEKGIELAYLEQLHGQHEAWLLHKTTKLHFEALMNIPVLVLDVNDDFSEEVTKQEDLMREVNTFIKNL
;
A
#
# COMPACT_ATOMS: atom_id res chain seq x y z
N MET A 1 -67.19 -28.40 -28.25
CA MET A 1 -65.73 -28.64 -28.19
C MET A 1 -65.12 -27.40 -27.52
N ALA A 2 -64.97 -27.32 -26.19
CA ALA A 2 -63.85 -27.84 -25.36
C ALA A 2 -62.49 -27.43 -25.95
N ALA A 3 -61.51 -26.82 -25.27
CA ALA A 3 -61.22 -26.35 -23.91
C ALA A 3 -60.15 -25.21 -24.11
N GLY A 4 -59.83 -24.27 -23.23
CA GLY A 4 -59.55 -24.31 -21.80
C GLY A 4 -58.65 -23.10 -21.50
N ARG A 5 -58.92 -22.41 -20.38
CA ARG A 5 -58.15 -21.28 -19.84
C ARG A 5 -56.81 -21.76 -19.29
N LEU A 6 -55.78 -20.91 -19.25
CA LEU A 6 -54.94 -20.70 -18.06
C LEU A 6 -54.00 -19.48 -18.19
N PHE A 7 -53.94 -18.77 -17.07
CA PHE A 7 -53.20 -17.58 -16.66
C PHE A 7 -51.69 -17.53 -17.01
N LEU A 8 -51.15 -16.32 -17.20
CA LEU A 8 -50.19 -15.72 -16.24
C LEU A 8 -49.74 -14.31 -16.67
N SER A 9 -50.17 -13.33 -15.88
CA SER A 9 -49.62 -11.98 -15.79
C SER A 9 -48.16 -12.03 -15.34
N ARG A 10 -47.22 -11.61 -16.18
CA ARG A 10 -45.84 -11.37 -15.74
C ARG A 10 -45.72 -9.95 -15.18
N LEU A 11 -45.76 -9.88 -13.85
CA LEU A 11 -45.35 -8.74 -13.06
C LEU A 11 -43.89 -8.38 -13.36
N ARG A 12 -43.67 -7.10 -13.69
CA ARG A 12 -42.39 -6.41 -13.55
C ARG A 12 -41.97 -6.50 -12.08
N ALA A 13 -40.88 -7.21 -11.81
CA ALA A 13 -40.14 -7.11 -10.55
C ALA A 13 -38.92 -6.21 -10.75
N PRO A 14 -38.58 -5.34 -9.79
CA PRO A 14 -37.38 -4.51 -9.86
C PRO A 14 -36.15 -5.39 -9.63
N PHE A 15 -35.13 -5.24 -10.48
CA PHE A 15 -33.79 -5.77 -10.25
C PHE A 15 -33.17 -5.02 -9.07
N SER A 16 -33.39 -5.50 -7.86
CA SER A 16 -32.61 -5.12 -6.68
C SER A 16 -32.39 -6.36 -5.82
N SER A 17 -31.19 -6.47 -5.25
CA SER A 17 -30.78 -7.46 -4.24
C SER A 17 -30.35 -8.85 -4.72
N MET A 18 -29.24 -8.94 -5.47
CA MET A 18 -28.43 -10.17 -5.58
C MET A 18 -26.92 -9.91 -5.36
N ALA A 19 -26.57 -8.89 -4.58
CA ALA A 19 -25.16 -8.59 -4.25
C ALA A 19 -24.86 -8.50 -2.74
N GLN A 20 -25.84 -8.75 -1.87
CA GLN A 20 -25.70 -8.55 -0.41
C GLN A 20 -25.61 -9.83 0.42
N SER A 21 -25.66 -11.04 -0.17
CA SER A 21 -25.75 -12.28 0.61
C SER A 21 -24.55 -13.24 0.49
N LEU A 22 -23.36 -12.77 0.08
CA LEU A 22 -22.15 -13.62 0.04
C LEU A 22 -21.09 -13.26 1.10
N LEU A 23 -21.45 -12.47 2.11
CA LEU A 23 -20.54 -12.06 3.20
C LEU A 23 -21.07 -12.44 4.59
N GLU A 24 -21.66 -13.63 4.74
CA GLU A 24 -21.96 -14.18 6.07
C GLU A 24 -20.91 -15.21 6.49
N GLY A 25 -20.04 -14.75 7.41
CA GLY A 25 -19.28 -15.46 8.42
C GLY A 25 -19.00 -16.95 8.25
N VAL A 26 -17.81 -17.28 7.74
CA VAL A 26 -17.13 -18.51 8.14
C VAL A 26 -16.41 -18.23 9.47
N PRO A 27 -16.58 -19.06 10.53
CA PRO A 27 -15.92 -18.82 11.80
C PRO A 27 -14.42 -18.85 11.62
N PHE A 28 -13.74 -17.79 12.04
CA PHE A 28 -12.29 -17.76 12.17
C PHE A 28 -11.89 -18.93 13.07
N SER A 29 -11.31 -19.97 12.50
CA SER A 29 -10.62 -20.98 13.27
C SER A 29 -9.53 -20.26 14.06
N ARG A 30 -9.74 -20.14 15.38
CA ARG A 30 -8.73 -19.70 16.34
C ARG A 30 -7.55 -20.67 16.25
N GLY A 31 -6.66 -20.40 15.30
CA GLY A 31 -5.35 -21.01 15.22
C GLY A 31 -4.55 -20.54 16.43
N LEU A 32 -4.31 -21.46 17.34
CA LEU A 32 -3.34 -21.36 18.42
C LEU A 32 -1.94 -21.04 17.85
N HIS A 33 -1.63 -19.77 17.63
CA HIS A 33 -0.24 -19.27 17.56
C HIS A 33 -0.17 -17.86 18.14
N ALA A 34 -0.30 -17.77 19.47
CA ALA A 34 0.21 -16.62 20.20
C ALA A 34 1.75 -16.57 20.05
N GLY A 35 2.27 -15.60 19.30
CA GLY A 35 3.50 -14.87 19.64
C GLY A 35 4.88 -15.44 19.27
N ARG A 36 5.12 -15.98 18.07
CA ARG A 36 6.50 -16.36 17.63
C ARG A 36 6.92 -15.95 16.20
N GLY A 37 6.13 -15.16 15.48
CA GLY A 37 6.50 -14.65 14.16
C GLY A 37 7.25 -13.31 14.22
N PRO A 38 7.94 -12.90 13.14
CA PRO A 38 8.48 -11.55 13.00
C PRO A 38 7.43 -10.47 13.23
N ARG A 39 7.81 -9.38 13.92
CA ARG A 39 7.01 -8.15 14.00
C ARG A 39 7.07 -7.48 12.64
N ARG A 40 5.92 -7.21 12.05
CA ARG A 40 5.79 -6.69 10.68
C ARG A 40 5.25 -5.27 10.72
N LEU A 41 6.00 -4.32 10.21
CA LEU A 41 5.61 -2.92 10.20
C LEU A 41 5.72 -2.34 8.80
N SER A 42 4.92 -1.32 8.51
CA SER A 42 5.05 -0.55 7.29
C SER A 42 5.39 0.91 7.58
N ILE A 43 6.31 1.46 6.81
CA ILE A 43 6.64 2.87 6.80
C ILE A 43 5.77 3.56 5.76
N GLU A 44 4.93 4.47 6.22
CA GLU A 44 3.98 5.21 5.41
C GLU A 44 4.38 6.69 5.33
N GLY A 45 3.92 7.36 4.28
CA GLY A 45 4.15 8.79 4.10
C GLY A 45 4.17 9.23 2.65
N ASN A 46 4.07 10.54 2.49
CA ASN A 46 3.91 11.19 1.19
C ASN A 46 5.10 10.94 0.23
N ILE A 47 4.93 11.28 -1.05
CA ILE A 47 6.02 11.26 -2.03
C ILE A 47 7.15 12.16 -1.53
N ALA A 48 8.39 11.70 -1.70
CA ALA A 48 9.62 12.40 -1.31
C ALA A 48 9.75 12.80 0.18
N VAL A 49 8.88 12.30 1.08
CA VAL A 49 8.96 12.61 2.52
C VAL A 49 10.27 12.13 3.18
N GLY A 50 10.97 11.16 2.58
CA GLY A 50 12.23 10.63 3.11
C GLY A 50 12.19 9.15 3.51
N LYS A 51 11.16 8.38 3.10
CA LYS A 51 11.02 6.95 3.41
C LYS A 51 12.29 6.14 3.11
N SER A 52 12.83 6.23 1.90
CA SER A 52 14.02 5.47 1.53
C SER A 52 15.27 5.89 2.32
N THR A 53 15.38 7.17 2.71
CA THR A 53 16.45 7.66 3.62
C THR A 53 16.28 7.07 5.01
N PHE A 54 15.07 7.07 5.54
CA PHE A 54 14.73 6.50 6.84
C PHE A 54 14.95 4.98 6.89
N VAL A 55 14.58 4.27 5.82
CA VAL A 55 14.85 2.84 5.64
C VAL A 55 16.36 2.54 5.71
N LYS A 56 17.19 3.34 5.04
CA LYS A 56 18.66 3.19 5.12
C LYS A 56 19.17 3.39 6.54
N LEU A 57 18.62 4.38 7.26
CA LEU A 57 18.96 4.62 8.66
C LEU A 57 18.55 3.45 9.56
N LEU A 58 17.37 2.86 9.37
CA LEU A 58 16.94 1.66 10.09
C LEU A 58 17.85 0.47 9.82
N ALA A 59 18.19 0.20 8.55
CA ALA A 59 19.06 -0.90 8.18
C ALA A 59 20.47 -0.76 8.77
N LYS A 60 20.97 0.49 8.91
CA LYS A 60 22.23 0.79 9.58
C LYS A 60 22.15 0.59 11.09
N THR A 61 21.05 1.02 11.72
CA THR A 61 20.88 1.03 13.18
C THR A 61 20.50 -0.34 13.73
N TYR A 62 19.71 -1.12 12.97
CA TYR A 62 19.22 -2.45 13.32
C TYR A 62 19.55 -3.45 12.20
N PRO A 63 20.82 -3.89 12.07
CA PRO A 63 21.24 -4.78 10.98
C PRO A 63 20.53 -6.13 10.97
N GLU A 64 19.94 -6.55 12.09
CA GLU A 64 19.16 -7.78 12.24
C GLU A 64 17.74 -7.67 11.68
N TRP A 65 17.26 -6.46 11.39
CA TRP A 65 15.93 -6.25 10.81
C TRP A 65 15.97 -6.50 9.30
N HIS A 66 14.88 -7.05 8.78
CA HIS A 66 14.69 -7.20 7.36
C HIS A 66 13.92 -6.01 6.82
N VAL A 67 14.43 -5.36 5.77
CA VAL A 67 13.71 -4.28 5.08
C VAL A 67 13.37 -4.68 3.66
N ALA A 68 12.08 -4.71 3.37
CA ALA A 68 11.51 -4.89 2.06
C ALA A 68 11.20 -3.52 1.44
N THR A 69 12.05 -3.11 0.50
CA THR A 69 11.96 -1.81 -0.19
C THR A 69 10.89 -1.78 -1.26
N GLU A 70 10.39 -0.59 -1.59
CA GLU A 70 9.40 -0.41 -2.65
C GLU A 70 10.01 -0.73 -4.03
N PRO A 71 9.37 -1.54 -4.88
CA PRO A 71 9.96 -2.01 -6.13
C PRO A 71 9.86 -0.97 -7.26
N VAL A 72 10.21 0.29 -7.00
CA VAL A 72 10.07 1.39 -7.97
C VAL A 72 10.83 1.12 -9.26
N ALA A 73 12.02 0.53 -9.18
CA ALA A 73 12.82 0.21 -10.36
C ALA A 73 12.08 -0.72 -11.33
N THR A 74 11.26 -1.65 -10.83
CA THR A 74 10.48 -2.56 -11.69
C THR A 74 9.28 -1.86 -12.32
N TRP A 75 8.86 -0.69 -11.81
CA TRP A 75 7.82 0.14 -12.41
C TRP A 75 8.39 1.10 -13.46
N GLN A 76 9.66 1.49 -13.29
CA GLN A 76 10.40 2.30 -14.26
C GLN A 76 10.86 1.51 -15.48
N ASP A 77 11.04 0.19 -15.33
CA ASP A 77 11.43 -0.71 -16.40
C ASP A 77 10.54 -1.97 -16.40
N ILE A 78 9.46 -1.93 -17.18
CA ILE A 78 8.62 -3.09 -17.45
C ILE A 78 9.33 -3.98 -18.46
N GLN A 79 9.73 -5.18 -18.06
CA GLN A 79 10.45 -6.10 -18.92
C GLN A 79 9.49 -7.05 -19.65
N ALA A 80 9.80 -7.36 -20.91
CA ALA A 80 9.08 -8.40 -21.64
C ALA A 80 9.23 -9.76 -20.95
N ALA A 81 8.13 -10.52 -20.88
CA ALA A 81 8.21 -11.93 -20.51
C ALA A 81 9.04 -12.66 -21.58
N GLY A 82 10.27 -13.03 -21.24
CA GLY A 82 11.14 -13.74 -22.17
C GLY A 82 10.51 -15.08 -22.56
N THR A 83 10.56 -15.41 -23.86
CA THR A 83 10.61 -16.83 -24.24
C THR A 83 11.98 -17.35 -23.81
N GLN A 84 12.07 -18.59 -23.34
CA GLN A 84 13.29 -19.22 -22.76
C GLN A 84 14.55 -19.22 -23.68
N LYS A 85 14.53 -18.56 -24.83
CA LYS A 85 15.59 -18.51 -25.84
C LYS A 85 16.21 -17.13 -26.10
N ALA A 86 15.77 -16.05 -25.46
CA ALA A 86 16.36 -14.72 -25.65
C ALA A 86 17.09 -14.24 -24.38
N CYS A 87 18.43 -14.23 -24.41
CA CYS A 87 19.30 -13.89 -23.28
C CYS A 87 19.37 -12.38 -22.92
N THR A 88 18.42 -11.56 -23.37
CA THR A 88 18.39 -10.13 -23.03
C THR A 88 16.95 -9.71 -22.80
N ALA A 89 16.62 -9.33 -21.57
CA ALA A 89 15.32 -8.75 -21.24
C ALA A 89 15.19 -7.40 -21.96
N GLN A 90 14.19 -7.27 -22.82
CA GLN A 90 13.90 -6.03 -23.52
C GLN A 90 12.99 -5.16 -22.65
N SER A 91 13.43 -3.92 -22.38
CA SER A 91 12.59 -2.90 -21.74
C SER A 91 11.42 -2.54 -22.64
N LEU A 92 10.20 -2.68 -22.13
CA LEU A 92 8.94 -2.37 -22.83
C LEU A 92 8.42 -0.96 -22.52
N GLY A 93 8.80 -0.38 -21.37
CA GLY A 93 8.39 0.97 -21.01
C GLY A 93 8.45 1.27 -19.51
N ASN A 94 8.24 2.55 -19.19
CA ASN A 94 8.23 3.08 -17.84
C ASN A 94 6.79 3.38 -17.41
N LEU A 95 6.18 2.45 -16.66
CA LEU A 95 4.77 2.56 -16.28
C LEU A 95 4.53 3.70 -15.28
N LEU A 96 5.55 4.07 -14.49
CA LEU A 96 5.48 5.22 -13.59
C LEU A 96 5.36 6.54 -14.38
N ASP A 97 6.20 6.71 -15.40
CA ASP A 97 6.15 7.86 -16.31
C ASP A 97 4.81 7.92 -17.07
N MET A 98 4.35 6.78 -17.60
CA MET A 98 3.06 6.69 -18.30
C MET A 98 1.89 7.12 -17.40
N MET A 99 1.91 6.74 -16.13
CA MET A 99 0.89 7.15 -15.15
C MET A 99 0.92 8.66 -14.89
N TYR A 100 2.09 9.27 -14.70
CA TYR A 100 2.15 10.72 -14.47
C TYR A 100 1.83 11.56 -15.72
N ARG A 101 2.13 11.07 -16.93
CA ARG A 101 1.83 11.79 -18.17
C ARG A 101 0.36 11.72 -18.58
N GLU A 102 -0.25 10.54 -18.47
CA GLU A 102 -1.65 10.31 -18.86
C GLU A 102 -2.40 9.54 -17.76
N PRO A 103 -2.65 10.18 -16.60
CA PRO A 103 -3.19 9.50 -15.42
C PRO A 103 -4.55 8.86 -15.69
N ALA A 104 -5.44 9.52 -16.44
CA ALA A 104 -6.75 8.97 -16.80
C ALA A 104 -6.67 7.66 -17.62
N ARG A 105 -5.54 7.41 -18.30
CA ARG A 105 -5.34 6.19 -19.11
C ARG A 105 -4.60 5.09 -18.35
N TRP A 106 -3.63 5.46 -17.52
CA TRP A 106 -2.68 4.50 -16.96
C TRP A 106 -2.78 4.32 -15.45
N SER A 107 -3.61 5.09 -14.75
CA SER A 107 -3.80 4.94 -13.30
C SER A 107 -4.24 3.55 -12.91
N TYR A 108 -5.26 2.98 -13.57
CA TYR A 108 -5.72 1.63 -13.25
C TYR A 108 -4.63 0.57 -13.47
N THR A 109 -3.93 0.65 -14.60
CA THR A 109 -2.83 -0.27 -14.92
C THR A 109 -1.66 -0.14 -13.93
N PHE A 110 -1.30 1.08 -13.54
CA PHE A 110 -0.25 1.32 -12.56
C PHE A 110 -0.65 0.86 -11.15
N GLN A 111 -1.87 1.16 -10.70
CA GLN A 111 -2.36 0.78 -9.38
C GLN A 111 -2.48 -0.74 -9.23
N THR A 112 -2.92 -1.45 -10.28
CA THR A 112 -2.98 -2.92 -10.27
C THR A 112 -1.57 -3.55 -10.23
N PHE A 113 -0.62 -3.02 -11.01
CA PHE A 113 0.75 -3.53 -11.03
C PHE A 113 1.53 -3.23 -9.74
N SER A 114 1.44 -2.00 -9.23
CA SER A 114 2.07 -1.61 -7.97
C SER A 114 1.55 -2.44 -6.79
N PHE A 115 0.22 -2.58 -6.65
CA PHE A 115 -0.39 -3.45 -5.66
C PHE A 115 0.09 -4.90 -5.78
N LEU A 116 0.06 -5.50 -6.97
CA LEU A 116 0.50 -6.88 -7.17
C LEU A 116 1.98 -7.07 -6.82
N SER A 117 2.84 -6.14 -7.25
CA SER A 117 4.28 -6.21 -6.95
C SER A 117 4.54 -6.11 -5.45
N ARG A 118 3.81 -5.25 -4.73
CA ARG A 118 3.94 -5.09 -3.28
C ARG A 118 3.35 -6.28 -2.52
N LEU A 119 2.24 -6.83 -3.00
CA LEU A 119 1.65 -8.05 -2.48
C LEU A 119 2.65 -9.22 -2.56
N LYS A 120 3.32 -9.40 -3.70
CA LYS A 120 4.37 -10.44 -3.87
C LYS A 120 5.46 -10.29 -2.82
N VAL A 121 6.02 -9.08 -2.65
CA VAL A 121 7.04 -8.79 -1.64
C VAL A 121 6.56 -9.09 -0.21
N GLN A 122 5.29 -8.78 0.11
CA GLN A 122 4.74 -9.10 1.42
C GLN A 122 4.44 -10.59 1.63
N LEU A 123 4.33 -11.39 0.56
CA LEU A 123 4.10 -12.83 0.63
C LEU A 123 5.39 -13.66 0.52
N GLU A 124 6.52 -13.02 0.24
CA GLU A 124 7.82 -13.69 0.21
C GLU A 124 8.14 -14.33 1.58
N PRO A 125 8.76 -15.51 1.59
CA PRO A 125 9.21 -16.14 2.83
C PRO A 125 10.16 -15.23 3.60
N PHE A 126 10.14 -15.35 4.93
CA PHE A 126 11.09 -14.63 5.77
C PHE A 126 12.53 -15.08 5.46
N PRO A 127 13.49 -14.16 5.29
CA PRO A 127 14.88 -14.51 5.14
C PRO A 127 15.40 -15.26 6.37
N GLU A 128 16.34 -16.19 6.17
CA GLU A 128 16.89 -17.03 7.25
C GLU A 128 17.50 -16.18 8.38
N LYS A 129 18.21 -15.10 8.02
CA LYS A 129 18.76 -14.14 8.99
C LYS A 129 17.69 -13.58 9.94
N LEU A 130 16.50 -13.29 9.40
CA LEU A 130 15.39 -12.77 10.20
C LEU A 130 14.88 -13.86 11.15
N LEU A 131 14.74 -15.10 10.67
CA LEU A 131 14.26 -16.22 11.48
C LEU A 131 15.20 -16.58 12.65
N GLN A 132 16.50 -16.32 12.51
CA GLN A 132 17.51 -16.55 13.54
C GLN A 132 17.61 -15.40 14.57
N ALA A 133 16.99 -14.26 14.31
CA ALA A 133 17.07 -13.11 15.20
C ALA A 133 16.25 -13.33 16.49
N ARG A 134 16.77 -12.88 17.65
CA ARG A 134 16.05 -12.96 18.94
C ARG A 134 14.75 -12.15 18.95
N LYS A 135 14.73 -11.03 18.25
CA LYS A 135 13.58 -10.12 18.11
C LYS A 135 13.40 -9.77 16.63
N PRO A 136 12.81 -10.67 15.83
CA PRO A 136 12.71 -10.48 14.41
C PRO A 136 11.74 -9.35 14.07
N VAL A 137 12.21 -8.39 13.26
CA VAL A 137 11.39 -7.29 12.72
C VAL A 137 11.53 -7.25 11.20
N GLN A 138 10.40 -7.21 10.52
CA GLN A 138 10.30 -6.94 9.09
C GLN A 138 9.65 -5.58 8.86
N ILE A 139 10.33 -4.73 8.11
CA ILE A 139 9.89 -3.40 7.72
C ILE A 139 9.55 -3.43 6.23
N PHE A 140 8.42 -2.81 5.87
CA PHE A 140 8.02 -2.56 4.49
C PHE A 140 8.06 -1.06 4.20
N GLU A 141 8.62 -0.68 3.05
CA GLU A 141 8.41 0.67 2.50
C GLU A 141 7.03 0.70 1.83
N ARG A 142 6.07 1.36 2.47
CA ARG A 142 4.62 1.31 2.19
C ARG A 142 3.99 -0.07 2.39
N SER A 143 2.67 -0.11 2.23
CA SER A 143 1.88 -1.33 2.34
C SER A 143 0.86 -1.46 1.21
N VAL A 144 0.35 -2.67 1.02
CA VAL A 144 -0.82 -2.93 0.17
C VAL A 144 -2.02 -2.04 0.54
N TYR A 145 -2.13 -1.64 1.81
CA TYR A 145 -3.20 -0.77 2.28
C TYR A 145 -3.04 0.67 1.77
N SER A 146 -1.81 1.18 1.72
CA SER A 146 -1.55 2.50 1.15
C SER A 146 -1.83 2.56 -0.37
N ASP A 147 -1.66 1.45 -1.11
CA ASP A 147 -2.06 1.40 -2.53
C ASP A 147 -3.53 1.75 -2.68
N ARG A 148 -4.40 1.14 -1.88
CA ARG A 148 -5.85 1.40 -1.95
C ARG A 148 -6.27 2.71 -1.30
N TYR A 149 -5.92 2.90 -0.03
CA TYR A 149 -6.51 3.95 0.81
C TYR A 149 -5.85 5.31 0.63
N ILE A 150 -4.66 5.35 0.02
CA ILE A 150 -3.97 6.59 -0.34
C ILE A 150 -4.02 6.79 -1.85
N PHE A 151 -3.32 5.97 -2.63
CA PHE A 151 -3.06 6.28 -4.04
C PHE A 151 -4.28 6.03 -4.94
N ALA A 152 -4.83 4.82 -4.95
CA ALA A 152 -5.97 4.48 -5.80
C ALA A 152 -7.22 5.27 -5.41
N LYS A 153 -7.51 5.43 -4.11
CA LYS A 153 -8.59 6.30 -3.63
C LYS A 153 -8.42 7.73 -4.13
N ASN A 154 -7.22 8.29 -4.04
CA ASN A 154 -6.96 9.66 -4.52
C ASN A 154 -7.13 9.79 -6.03
N LEU A 155 -6.64 8.81 -6.80
CA LEU A 155 -6.79 8.77 -8.26
C LEU A 155 -8.25 8.62 -8.68
N PHE A 156 -9.07 7.93 -7.91
CA PHE A 156 -10.52 7.93 -8.13
C PHE A 156 -11.14 9.30 -7.81
N GLU A 157 -10.85 9.86 -6.63
CA GLU A 157 -11.44 11.14 -6.20
C GLU A 157 -11.02 12.33 -7.08
N ASN A 158 -9.86 12.28 -7.73
CA ASN A 158 -9.41 13.30 -8.66
C ASN A 158 -9.77 13.03 -10.13
N GLY A 159 -10.53 11.97 -10.42
CA GLY A 159 -11.05 11.64 -11.75
C GLY A 159 -10.09 10.89 -12.67
N SER A 160 -8.94 10.43 -12.18
CA SER A 160 -7.98 9.62 -12.94
C SER A 160 -8.36 8.13 -13.03
N LEU A 161 -9.24 7.65 -12.15
CA LEU A 161 -9.92 6.35 -12.28
C LEU A 161 -11.41 6.58 -12.51
N SER A 162 -11.96 5.88 -13.49
CA SER A 162 -13.42 5.81 -13.68
C SER A 162 -14.10 4.98 -12.59
N ASP A 163 -15.42 5.09 -12.48
CA ASP A 163 -16.22 4.27 -11.54
C ASP A 163 -16.03 2.77 -11.77
N ILE A 164 -15.92 2.34 -13.04
CA ILE A 164 -15.69 0.94 -13.40
C ILE A 164 -14.31 0.48 -12.93
N GLU A 165 -13.26 1.26 -13.21
CA GLU A 165 -11.90 0.92 -12.80
C GLU A 165 -11.77 0.90 -11.28
N TRP A 166 -12.38 1.86 -10.58
CA TRP A 166 -12.39 1.89 -9.12
C TRP A 166 -13.14 0.71 -8.52
N HIS A 167 -14.29 0.34 -9.08
CA HIS A 167 -15.03 -0.84 -8.64
C HIS A 167 -14.19 -2.12 -8.81
N ILE A 168 -13.64 -2.35 -10.00
CA ILE A 168 -12.82 -3.54 -10.29
C ILE A 168 -11.58 -3.57 -9.39
N TYR A 169 -10.87 -2.45 -9.24
CA TYR A 169 -9.68 -2.38 -8.39
C TYR A 169 -10.00 -2.76 -6.94
N GLN A 170 -11.10 -2.23 -6.39
CA GLN A 170 -11.52 -2.56 -5.03
C GLN A 170 -11.88 -4.03 -4.86
N ASP A 171 -12.55 -4.63 -5.84
CA ASP A 171 -12.95 -6.03 -5.82
C ASP A 171 -11.70 -6.95 -5.78
N TRP A 172 -10.78 -6.75 -6.74
CA TRP A 172 -9.50 -7.47 -6.80
C TRP A 172 -8.69 -7.32 -5.51
N HIS A 173 -8.55 -6.09 -5.02
CA HIS A 173 -7.80 -5.81 -3.80
C HIS A 173 -8.44 -6.49 -2.58
N SER A 174 -9.77 -6.42 -2.44
CA SER A 174 -10.48 -7.02 -1.30
C SER A 174 -10.36 -8.54 -1.32
N PHE A 175 -10.57 -9.16 -2.49
CA PHE A 175 -10.44 -10.59 -2.69
C PHE A 175 -9.04 -11.09 -2.30
N LEU A 176 -7.98 -10.48 -2.86
CA LEU A 176 -6.61 -10.94 -2.61
C LEU A 176 -6.16 -10.72 -1.16
N LEU A 177 -6.57 -9.62 -0.52
CA LEU A 177 -6.27 -9.42 0.90
C LEU A 177 -7.05 -10.39 1.80
N TRP A 178 -8.25 -10.80 1.41
CA TRP A 178 -9.01 -11.83 2.13
C TRP A 178 -8.34 -13.19 2.00
N GLU A 179 -8.01 -13.63 0.78
CA GLU A 179 -7.31 -14.90 0.50
C GLU A 179 -5.96 -15.01 1.22
N PHE A 180 -5.25 -13.89 1.36
CA PHE A 180 -3.92 -13.87 1.97
C PHE A 180 -3.87 -13.22 3.36
N ALA A 181 -5.02 -13.02 4.01
CA ALA A 181 -5.13 -12.26 5.27
C ALA A 181 -4.14 -12.74 6.35
N SER A 182 -4.00 -14.06 6.53
CA SER A 182 -3.11 -14.67 7.53
C SER A 182 -1.62 -14.40 7.29
N ARG A 183 -1.23 -14.09 6.04
CA ARG A 183 0.15 -13.83 5.64
C ARG A 183 0.47 -12.36 5.47
N LEU A 184 -0.51 -11.46 5.55
CA LEU A 184 -0.36 -10.02 5.33
C LEU A 184 -0.54 -9.19 6.60
N THR A 185 -0.60 -9.84 7.76
CA THR A 185 -0.73 -9.17 9.05
C THR A 185 0.39 -8.16 9.26
N LEU A 186 0.01 -6.94 9.59
CA LEU A 186 0.88 -5.88 10.09
C LEU A 186 0.60 -5.66 11.58
N HIS A 187 1.64 -5.31 12.32
CA HIS A 187 1.60 -5.07 13.76
C HIS A 187 1.72 -3.58 14.09
N GLY A 188 2.16 -2.75 13.15
CA GLY A 188 2.29 -1.31 13.35
C GLY A 188 2.55 -0.56 12.05
N PHE A 189 2.17 0.72 12.04
CA PHE A 189 2.60 1.68 11.01
C PHE A 189 3.57 2.70 11.62
N ILE A 190 4.59 3.06 10.85
CA ILE A 190 5.46 4.20 11.15
C ILE A 190 5.12 5.26 10.10
N TYR A 191 4.40 6.31 10.50
CA TYR A 191 4.02 7.40 9.63
C TYR A 191 5.07 8.51 9.67
N LEU A 192 5.81 8.66 8.59
CA LEU A 192 6.69 9.81 8.39
C LEU A 192 5.86 11.00 7.91
N GLN A 193 5.66 11.96 8.79
CA GLN A 193 4.84 13.14 8.55
C GLN A 193 5.73 14.32 8.19
N ALA A 194 5.43 14.97 7.06
CA ALA A 194 5.96 16.29 6.72
C ALA A 194 4.92 17.03 5.88
N SER A 195 5.02 18.36 5.87
CA SER A 195 4.15 19.21 5.05
C SER A 195 4.32 18.92 3.55
N PRO A 196 3.28 19.11 2.73
CA PRO A 196 3.36 19.01 1.27
C PRO A 196 4.46 19.88 0.66
N GLN A 197 4.72 21.06 1.23
CA GLN A 197 5.75 22.00 0.79
C GLN A 197 7.16 21.43 1.03
N VAL A 198 7.40 20.82 2.19
CA VAL A 198 8.66 20.10 2.46
C VAL A 198 8.82 18.92 1.51
N CYS A 199 7.75 18.15 1.27
CA CYS A 199 7.77 17.04 0.32
C CYS A 199 8.10 17.50 -1.09
N LEU A 200 7.49 18.60 -1.56
CA LEU A 200 7.76 19.18 -2.89
C LEU A 200 9.21 19.64 -3.02
N LYS A 201 9.75 20.32 -1.99
CA LYS A 201 11.16 20.73 -1.95
C LYS A 201 12.10 19.53 -2.05
N ARG A 202 11.79 18.43 -1.34
CA ARG A 202 12.58 17.18 -1.38
C ARG A 202 12.44 16.46 -2.73
N LEU A 203 11.26 16.51 -3.32
CA LEU A 203 10.98 15.95 -4.65
C LEU A 203 11.87 16.61 -5.71
N PHE A 204 11.93 17.94 -5.73
CA PHE A 204 12.81 18.67 -6.64
C PHE A 204 14.30 18.39 -6.39
N ARG A 205 14.72 18.25 -5.14
CA ARG A 205 16.11 17.85 -4.80
C ARG A 205 16.47 16.46 -5.31
N ARG A 206 15.55 15.50 -5.26
CA ARG A 206 15.80 14.13 -5.76
C ARG A 206 15.85 14.09 -7.29
N ALA A 207 15.18 15.03 -7.97
CA ALA A 207 15.23 15.22 -9.41
C ALA A 207 14.93 13.94 -10.23
N ARG A 208 13.95 13.14 -9.77
CA ARG A 208 13.48 11.99 -10.54
C ARG A 208 12.66 12.49 -11.74
N GLU A 209 13.01 12.06 -12.95
CA GLU A 209 12.44 12.56 -14.20
C GLU A 209 10.92 12.46 -14.26
N GLU A 210 10.37 11.31 -13.87
CA GLU A 210 8.93 11.02 -13.91
C GLU A 210 8.12 11.89 -12.95
N GLU A 211 8.76 12.43 -11.90
CA GLU A 211 8.11 13.19 -10.84
C GLU A 211 8.17 14.70 -11.07
N LYS A 212 8.87 15.19 -12.10
CA LYS A 212 9.08 16.63 -12.36
C LYS A 212 7.79 17.43 -12.54
N GLY A 213 6.74 16.79 -13.07
CA GLY A 213 5.43 17.41 -13.29
C GLY A 213 4.49 17.35 -12.09
N ILE A 214 4.93 16.84 -10.93
CA ILE A 214 4.08 16.75 -9.75
C ILE A 214 3.92 18.12 -9.11
N GLU A 215 2.68 18.59 -9.08
CA GLU A 215 2.29 19.86 -8.47
C GLU A 215 2.02 19.75 -6.96
N LEU A 216 2.14 20.87 -6.25
CA LEU A 216 1.87 20.94 -4.81
C LEU A 216 0.47 20.41 -4.46
N ALA A 217 -0.54 20.74 -5.26
CA ALA A 217 -1.92 20.33 -5.04
C ALA A 217 -2.08 18.80 -4.99
N TYR A 218 -1.32 18.05 -5.79
CA TYR A 218 -1.34 16.59 -5.75
C TYR A 218 -0.73 16.07 -4.43
N LEU A 219 0.36 16.68 -3.96
CA LEU A 219 0.95 16.34 -2.67
C LEU A 219 0.05 16.70 -1.48
N GLU A 220 -0.70 17.79 -1.56
CA GLU A 220 -1.71 18.18 -0.56
C GLU A 220 -2.85 17.17 -0.49
N GLN A 221 -3.35 16.72 -1.64
CA GLN A 221 -4.34 15.65 -1.70
C GLN A 221 -3.83 14.38 -1.01
N LEU A 222 -2.64 13.89 -1.40
CA LEU A 222 -2.03 12.71 -0.80
C LEU A 222 -1.78 12.89 0.70
N HIS A 223 -1.35 14.07 1.13
CA HIS A 223 -1.17 14.38 2.56
C HIS A 223 -2.50 14.25 3.31
N GLY A 224 -3.60 14.83 2.79
CA GLY A 224 -4.93 14.69 3.38
C GLY A 224 -5.37 13.22 3.52
N GLN A 225 -5.08 12.36 2.54
CA GLN A 225 -5.37 10.93 2.65
C GLN A 225 -4.59 10.26 3.80
N HIS A 226 -3.31 10.60 3.98
CA HIS A 226 -2.49 10.06 5.06
C HIS A 226 -2.98 10.55 6.43
N GLU A 227 -3.27 11.84 6.57
CA GLU A 227 -3.81 12.42 7.82
C GLU A 227 -5.14 11.76 8.19
N ALA A 228 -6.06 11.64 7.23
CA ALA A 228 -7.36 11.00 7.43
C ALA A 228 -7.24 9.52 7.87
N TRP A 229 -6.27 8.78 7.30
CA TRP A 229 -6.10 7.36 7.61
C TRP A 229 -5.26 7.10 8.86
N LEU A 230 -4.09 7.72 8.98
CA LEU A 230 -3.07 7.35 9.96
C LEU A 230 -3.16 8.18 11.24
N LEU A 231 -3.61 9.43 11.16
CA LEU A 231 -3.72 10.34 12.31
C LEU A 231 -5.16 10.42 12.84
N HIS A 232 -6.10 10.87 12.01
CA HIS A 232 -7.48 11.16 12.44
C HIS A 232 -8.41 9.95 12.44
N LYS A 233 -8.01 8.84 11.79
CA LYS A 233 -8.79 7.59 11.71
C LYS A 233 -10.21 7.77 11.14
N THR A 234 -10.38 8.70 10.20
CA THR A 234 -11.67 9.01 9.55
C THR A 234 -11.87 8.27 8.23
N THR A 235 -10.80 7.76 7.60
CA THR A 235 -10.90 6.95 6.40
C THR A 235 -11.63 5.64 6.71
N LYS A 236 -12.75 5.38 6.02
CA LYS A 236 -13.49 4.12 6.14
C LYS A 236 -12.65 2.94 5.63
N LEU A 237 -12.36 1.99 6.53
CA LEU A 237 -11.59 0.78 6.22
C LEU A 237 -12.52 -0.41 6.02
N HIS A 238 -12.08 -1.35 5.18
CA HIS A 238 -12.79 -2.59 4.86
C HIS A 238 -12.14 -3.84 5.48
N PHE A 239 -11.09 -3.64 6.30
CA PHE A 239 -10.35 -4.71 6.95
C PHE A 239 -10.33 -4.44 8.45
N GLU A 240 -11.00 -5.28 9.23
CA GLU A 240 -11.07 -5.18 10.69
C GLU A 240 -9.66 -5.19 11.31
N ALA A 241 -8.76 -6.02 10.76
CA ALA A 241 -7.37 -6.12 11.18
C ALA A 241 -6.62 -4.78 11.18
N LEU A 242 -7.04 -3.79 10.39
CA LEU A 242 -6.40 -2.47 10.33
C LEU A 242 -6.90 -1.47 11.36
N MET A 243 -8.12 -1.65 11.88
CA MET A 243 -8.80 -0.58 12.65
C MET A 243 -8.03 -0.20 13.91
N ASN A 244 -7.35 -1.17 14.54
CA ASN A 244 -6.67 -1.00 15.82
C ASN A 244 -5.15 -1.15 15.72
N ILE A 245 -4.56 -1.10 14.52
CA ILE A 245 -3.10 -1.20 14.38
C ILE A 245 -2.45 0.07 14.96
N PRO A 246 -1.49 -0.06 15.89
CA PRO A 246 -0.75 1.07 16.42
C PRO A 246 -0.04 1.87 15.32
N VAL A 247 -0.01 3.19 15.47
CA VAL A 247 0.71 4.09 14.56
C VAL A 247 1.69 4.94 15.35
N LEU A 248 2.96 4.88 14.97
CA LEU A 248 3.98 5.84 15.40
C LEU A 248 4.02 6.97 14.39
N VAL A 249 3.75 8.20 14.82
CA VAL A 249 3.86 9.38 13.98
C VAL A 249 5.19 10.06 14.27
N LEU A 250 6.00 10.28 13.23
CA LEU A 250 7.29 10.94 13.32
C LEU A 250 7.27 12.20 12.47
N ASP A 251 7.42 13.37 13.11
CA ASP A 251 7.60 14.64 12.40
C ASP A 251 9.00 14.70 11.78
N VAL A 252 9.04 14.69 10.46
CA VAL A 252 10.25 14.78 9.66
C VAL A 252 10.22 16.02 8.76
N ASN A 253 9.64 17.13 9.21
CA ASN A 253 9.72 18.42 8.50
C ASN A 253 11.19 18.91 8.42
N ASP A 254 11.91 18.94 9.55
CA ASP A 254 13.35 19.22 9.49
C ASP A 254 14.11 18.05 8.88
N ASP A 255 15.18 18.38 8.19
CA ASP A 255 15.95 17.45 7.38
C ASP A 255 16.83 16.54 8.25
N PHE A 256 16.32 15.35 8.57
CA PHE A 256 17.05 14.35 9.37
C PHE A 256 18.17 13.64 8.59
N SER A 257 18.39 13.94 7.31
CA SER A 257 19.35 13.19 6.47
C SER A 257 20.80 13.28 6.97
N GLU A 258 21.19 14.41 7.55
CA GLU A 258 22.56 14.66 8.02
C GLU A 258 22.64 15.01 9.52
N GLU A 259 21.50 15.26 10.19
CA GLU A 259 21.46 15.63 11.61
C GLU A 259 21.47 14.41 12.52
N VAL A 260 22.67 14.01 12.99
CA VAL A 260 22.88 12.82 13.83
C VAL A 260 21.97 12.80 15.07
N THR A 261 21.83 13.93 15.77
CA THR A 261 20.97 14.02 16.96
C THR A 261 19.50 13.69 16.61
N LYS A 262 18.99 14.24 15.50
CA LYS A 262 17.63 13.95 15.04
C LYS A 262 17.48 12.49 14.62
N GLN A 263 18.50 11.91 13.98
CA GLN A 263 18.51 10.48 13.63
C GLN A 263 18.43 9.59 14.88
N GLU A 264 19.23 9.88 15.90
CA GLU A 264 19.24 9.12 17.16
C GLU A 264 17.89 9.20 17.89
N ASP A 265 17.29 10.39 17.91
CA ASP A 265 15.97 10.62 18.51
C ASP A 265 14.88 9.80 17.79
N LEU A 266 14.84 9.87 16.45
CA LEU A 266 13.89 9.09 15.64
C LEU A 266 14.07 7.58 15.88
N MET A 267 15.30 7.07 15.93
CA MET A 267 15.56 5.65 16.18
C MET A 267 15.16 5.22 17.60
N ARG A 268 15.34 6.10 18.60
CA ARG A 268 14.89 5.86 19.98
C ARG A 268 13.37 5.72 20.06
N GLU A 269 12.63 6.58 19.37
CA GLU A 269 11.17 6.50 19.28
C GLU A 269 10.72 5.20 18.59
N VAL A 270 11.33 4.84 17.46
CA VAL A 270 11.05 3.59 16.74
C VAL A 270 11.30 2.37 17.62
N ASN A 271 12.44 2.31 18.31
CA ASN A 271 12.77 1.20 19.20
C ASN A 271 11.76 1.08 20.35
N THR A 272 11.34 2.21 20.91
CA THR A 272 10.36 2.26 22.00
C THR A 272 9.01 1.75 21.52
N PHE A 273 8.55 2.25 20.37
CA PHE A 273 7.32 1.80 19.72
C PHE A 273 7.35 0.30 19.44
N ILE A 274 8.40 -0.18 18.77
CA ILE A 274 8.52 -1.59 18.41
C ILE A 274 8.64 -2.48 19.63
N LYS A 275 9.23 -2.05 20.75
CA LYS A 275 9.26 -2.84 22.00
C LYS A 275 7.87 -3.01 22.64
N ASN A 276 6.97 -2.07 22.40
CA ASN A 276 5.62 -2.03 22.98
C ASN A 276 4.56 -2.70 22.10
N LEU A 277 4.94 -3.21 20.92
CA LEU A 277 4.09 -4.07 20.07
C LEU A 277 3.95 -5.50 20.59
#